data_AF-A0AAE1XWZ7-F1
#
_entry.id   AF-A0AAE1XWZ7-F1
#
_cell.length_a   1.000
_cell.length_b   1.000
_cell.length_c   1.000
_cell.angle_alpha   90.00
_cell.angle_beta   90.00
_cell.angle_gamma   90.00
#
_symmetry.space_group_name_H-M   'P 1'
#
loop_
_entity.id
_entity.type
_entity.pdbx_description
1 polymer ?
#
loop_
_entity_poly.entity_id
_entity_poly.type
_entity_poly.pdbx_seq_one_letter_code
_entity_poly.pdbx_strand_id
1 'polypeptide(L)'
;MEIGCGSGYVITSLALLLGKEDSGAYYIATDINPHAVRVTCETLVAHGCHAEVVNTDIASGLEKRLSRSVDVMVVNPPYVPTPEEEVGRHGIASAWAGGENGRSVIDKILPVADRLLSDKGWLYLVTLTTNNPLELCLQMRKKGYASRIILQRSTEEESLHVLKFWRDLDTLLEANECMALNKTENGLATESTPFSPFSIWKHGKRNFD
;
A
#
# COMPACT_ATOMS: atom_id res chain seq x y z
N MET A 1 -4.16 1.09 -10.47
CA MET A 1 -4.61 2.29 -9.74
C MET A 1 -3.42 2.90 -9.02
N GLU A 2 -3.22 4.20 -9.15
CA GLU A 2 -2.25 4.98 -8.35
C GLU A 2 -3.00 5.87 -7.35
N ILE A 3 -2.53 5.92 -6.09
CA ILE A 3 -3.03 6.84 -5.07
C ILE A 3 -1.93 7.87 -4.77
N GLY A 4 -2.26 9.15 -4.90
CA GLY A 4 -1.32 10.27 -4.76
C GLY A 4 -0.43 10.40 -6.00
N CYS A 5 -1.03 10.65 -7.17
CA CYS A 5 -0.31 10.59 -8.43
C CYS A 5 0.72 11.70 -8.67
N GLY A 6 0.62 12.84 -7.98
CA GLY A 6 1.62 13.90 -8.04
C GLY A 6 1.89 14.39 -9.47
N SER A 7 3.06 14.06 -10.00
CA SER A 7 3.47 14.41 -11.37
C SER A 7 2.89 13.50 -12.46
N GLY A 8 2.34 12.35 -12.09
CA GLY A 8 1.78 11.36 -13.00
C GLY A 8 2.79 10.41 -13.63
N TYR A 9 4.08 10.49 -13.28
CA TYR A 9 5.12 9.63 -13.87
C TYR A 9 4.88 8.14 -13.62
N VAL A 10 4.40 7.75 -12.43
CA VAL A 10 4.22 6.33 -12.08
C VAL A 10 3.05 5.74 -12.86
N ILE A 11 1.85 6.34 -12.85
CA ILE A 11 0.72 5.86 -13.65
C ILE A 11 1.03 5.86 -15.15
N THR A 12 1.71 6.89 -15.65
CA THR A 12 2.12 6.97 -17.06
C THR A 12 3.11 5.87 -17.42
N SER A 13 4.09 5.61 -16.55
CA SER A 13 5.05 4.51 -16.74
C SER A 13 4.36 3.15 -16.74
N LEU A 14 3.40 2.91 -15.84
CA LEU A 14 2.60 1.69 -15.83
C LEU A 14 1.80 1.53 -17.13
N ALA A 15 1.20 2.61 -17.64
CA ALA A 15 0.47 2.61 -18.90
C ALA A 15 1.37 2.24 -20.09
N LEU A 16 2.58 2.83 -20.16
CA LEU A 16 3.55 2.54 -21.21
C LEU A 16 4.11 1.10 -21.14
N LEU A 17 4.34 0.57 -19.94
CA LEU A 17 4.88 -0.78 -19.76
C LEU A 17 3.84 -1.85 -20.08
N LEU A 18 2.64 -1.72 -19.51
CA LEU A 18 1.57 -2.71 -19.68
C LEU A 18 0.83 -2.58 -21.01
N GLY A 19 0.79 -1.39 -21.60
CA GLY A 19 0.18 -1.14 -22.92
C GLY A 19 0.93 -1.82 -24.06
N LYS A 20 2.24 -2.05 -23.91
CA LYS A 20 3.05 -2.82 -24.89
C LYS A 20 2.65 -4.29 -24.96
N GLU A 21 2.01 -4.81 -23.92
CA GLU A 21 1.62 -6.23 -23.82
C GLU A 21 0.16 -6.46 -24.24
N ASP A 22 -0.52 -5.45 -24.80
CA ASP A 22 -1.95 -5.50 -25.16
C ASP A 22 -2.84 -5.99 -24.01
N SER A 23 -2.50 -5.56 -22.79
CA SER A 23 -3.05 -6.09 -21.54
C SER A 23 -4.53 -5.75 -21.31
N GLY A 24 -5.13 -4.86 -22.09
CA GLY A 24 -6.50 -4.36 -21.87
C GLY A 24 -6.70 -3.67 -20.52
N ALA A 25 -5.61 -3.24 -19.86
CA ALA A 25 -5.64 -2.70 -18.51
C ALA A 25 -6.34 -1.34 -18.44
N TYR A 26 -7.05 -1.11 -17.33
CA TYR A 26 -7.71 0.17 -17.04
C TYR A 26 -6.92 0.94 -15.98
N TYR A 27 -6.55 2.18 -16.30
CA TYR A 27 -5.71 3.02 -15.45
C TYR A 27 -6.55 4.07 -14.73
N ILE A 28 -6.38 4.16 -13.41
CA ILE A 28 -7.01 5.16 -12.54
C ILE A 28 -5.92 5.76 -11.66
N ALA A 29 -5.92 7.07 -11.52
CA ALA A 29 -5.03 7.83 -10.63
C ALA A 29 -5.86 8.78 -9.76
N THR A 30 -5.52 8.90 -8.48
CA THR A 30 -6.14 9.86 -7.57
C THR A 30 -5.12 10.79 -6.96
N ASP A 31 -5.51 12.04 -6.69
CA ASP A 31 -4.73 12.95 -5.86
C ASP A 31 -5.65 13.96 -5.18
N ILE A 32 -5.32 14.35 -3.96
CA ILE A 32 -6.05 15.38 -3.22
C ILE A 32 -5.73 16.78 -3.76
N ASN A 33 -4.53 16.98 -4.33
CA ASN A 33 -4.09 18.25 -4.87
C ASN A 33 -4.58 18.44 -6.33
N PRO A 34 -5.44 19.43 -6.62
CA PRO A 34 -5.95 19.66 -7.98
C PRO A 34 -4.84 20.04 -8.98
N HIS A 35 -3.72 20.60 -8.51
CA HIS A 35 -2.56 20.86 -9.38
C HIS A 35 -1.87 19.56 -9.81
N ALA A 36 -1.77 18.56 -8.92
CA ALA A 36 -1.22 17.25 -9.24
C ALA A 36 -2.08 16.51 -10.26
N VAL A 37 -3.42 16.60 -10.13
CA VAL A 37 -4.37 16.08 -11.11
C VAL A 37 -4.14 16.70 -12.49
N ARG A 38 -4.02 18.04 -12.57
CA ARG A 38 -3.75 18.73 -13.83
C ARG A 38 -2.42 18.29 -14.45
N VAL A 39 -1.33 18.29 -13.67
CA VAL A 39 0.00 17.88 -14.14
C VAL A 39 0.01 16.43 -14.59
N THR A 40 -0.68 15.54 -13.87
CA THR A 40 -0.81 14.14 -14.27
C THR A 40 -1.50 13.99 -15.63
N CYS A 41 -2.58 14.75 -15.88
CA CYS A 41 -3.21 14.78 -17.20
C CYS A 41 -2.25 15.28 -18.29
N GLU A 42 -1.49 16.34 -18.03
CA GLU A 42 -0.48 16.86 -18.97
C GLU A 42 0.61 15.82 -19.26
N THR A 43 1.11 15.12 -18.25
CA THR A 43 2.09 14.03 -18.38
C THR A 43 1.56 12.88 -19.22
N LEU A 44 0.31 12.44 -18.98
CA LEU A 44 -0.34 11.38 -19.76
C LEU A 44 -0.46 11.77 -21.25
N VAL A 45 -0.93 12.99 -21.53
CA VAL A 45 -1.05 13.52 -22.90
C VAL A 45 0.31 13.59 -23.59
N ALA A 46 1.33 14.09 -22.91
CA ALA A 46 2.69 14.21 -23.47
C ALA A 46 3.29 12.85 -23.88
N HIS A 47 2.84 11.75 -23.27
CA HIS A 47 3.31 10.40 -23.56
C HIS A 47 2.32 9.56 -24.39
N GLY A 48 1.20 10.16 -24.83
CA GLY A 48 0.17 9.44 -25.58
C GLY A 48 -0.52 8.33 -24.78
N CYS A 49 -0.60 8.46 -23.46
CA CYS A 49 -1.25 7.51 -22.55
C CYS A 49 -2.62 8.02 -22.09
N HIS A 50 -3.45 7.12 -21.58
CA HIS A 50 -4.75 7.44 -21.02
C HIS A 50 -4.93 6.80 -19.64
N ALA A 51 -5.44 7.59 -18.69
CA ALA A 51 -5.92 7.13 -17.38
C ALA A 51 -7.04 8.05 -16.90
N GLU A 52 -7.97 7.51 -16.12
CA GLU A 52 -8.93 8.31 -15.36
C GLU A 52 -8.22 8.99 -14.19
N VAL A 53 -8.20 10.31 -14.16
CA VAL A 53 -7.56 11.07 -13.07
C VAL A 53 -8.63 11.77 -12.24
N VAL A 54 -8.72 11.44 -10.95
CA VAL A 54 -9.79 11.91 -10.07
C VAL A 54 -9.20 12.73 -8.92
N ASN A 55 -9.66 13.97 -8.79
CA ASN A 55 -9.33 14.79 -7.60
C ASN A 55 -10.17 14.32 -6.41
N THR A 56 -9.56 13.58 -5.48
CA THR A 56 -10.25 13.01 -4.31
C THR A 56 -9.27 12.66 -3.20
N ASP A 57 -9.77 12.53 -1.97
CA ASP A 57 -9.00 12.01 -0.85
C ASP A 57 -8.89 10.48 -0.93
N ILE A 58 -7.67 9.98 -1.13
CA ILE A 58 -7.30 8.56 -1.30
C ILE A 58 -8.09 7.86 -2.42
N ALA A 59 -9.33 7.45 -2.16
CA ALA A 59 -10.23 6.80 -3.11
C ALA A 59 -11.70 7.14 -2.83
N SER A 60 -11.96 8.22 -2.09
CA SER A 60 -13.31 8.62 -1.70
C SER A 60 -14.22 8.76 -2.92
N GLY A 61 -15.42 8.19 -2.84
CA GLY A 61 -16.39 8.11 -3.94
C GLY A 61 -16.16 6.95 -4.93
N LEU A 62 -14.97 6.35 -4.98
CA LEU A 62 -14.65 5.23 -5.87
C LEU A 62 -14.82 3.86 -5.20
N GLU A 63 -14.79 3.81 -3.87
CA GLU A 63 -14.61 2.55 -3.13
C GLU A 63 -15.68 1.49 -3.41
N LYS A 64 -16.94 1.90 -3.46
CA LYS A 64 -18.06 0.97 -3.74
C LYS A 64 -17.97 0.37 -5.13
N ARG A 65 -17.55 1.17 -6.12
CA ARG A 65 -17.47 0.75 -7.53
C ARG A 65 -16.24 -0.10 -7.81
N LEU A 66 -15.14 0.16 -7.10
CA LEU A 66 -13.86 -0.52 -7.27
C LEU A 66 -13.63 -1.63 -6.23
N SER A 67 -14.66 -2.00 -5.47
CA SER A 67 -14.53 -3.04 -4.45
C SER A 67 -14.11 -4.36 -5.10
N ARG A 68 -13.06 -4.96 -4.56
CA ARG A 68 -12.48 -6.22 -5.05
C ARG A 68 -12.03 -6.22 -6.52
N SER A 69 -11.78 -5.06 -7.14
CA SER A 69 -11.53 -4.96 -8.59
C SER A 69 -10.18 -4.36 -8.97
N VAL A 70 -9.31 -4.02 -8.01
CA VAL A 70 -8.00 -3.40 -8.31
C VAL A 70 -6.88 -4.45 -8.31
N ASP A 71 -6.42 -4.86 -9.48
CA ASP A 71 -5.35 -5.87 -9.60
C ASP A 71 -3.96 -5.34 -9.25
N VAL A 72 -3.70 -4.05 -9.49
CA VAL A 72 -2.45 -3.40 -9.12
C VAL A 72 -2.75 -2.04 -8.50
N MET A 73 -2.31 -1.84 -7.27
CA MET A 73 -2.33 -0.57 -6.56
C MET A 73 -0.90 -0.12 -6.28
N VAL A 74 -0.58 1.13 -6.62
CA VAL A 74 0.72 1.74 -6.32
C VAL A 74 0.50 2.99 -5.49
N VAL A 75 1.29 3.15 -4.43
CA VAL A 75 1.17 4.24 -3.49
C VAL A 75 2.57 4.73 -3.12
N ASN A 76 2.83 6.01 -3.41
CA ASN A 76 3.97 6.74 -2.92
C ASN A 76 3.48 7.83 -1.95
N PRO A 77 3.18 7.47 -0.69
CA PRO A 77 2.46 8.35 0.23
C PRO A 77 3.37 9.47 0.75
N PRO A 78 2.82 10.53 1.36
CA PRO A 78 3.61 11.40 2.22
C PRO A 78 4.09 10.60 3.44
N TYR A 79 5.38 10.27 3.46
CA TYR A 79 6.00 9.37 4.44
C TYR A 79 6.98 10.05 5.39
N VAL A 80 7.15 11.37 5.30
CA VAL A 80 8.09 12.12 6.14
C VAL A 80 7.43 12.41 7.48
N PRO A 81 8.07 12.09 8.62
CA PRO A 81 7.58 12.46 9.94
C PRO A 81 7.47 13.98 10.09
N THR A 82 6.27 14.47 10.39
CA THR A 82 5.97 15.89 10.58
C THR A 82 4.99 16.07 11.74
N PRO A 83 4.86 17.27 12.33
CA PRO A 83 3.74 17.57 13.22
C PRO A 83 2.40 17.22 12.56
N GLU A 84 1.44 16.71 13.34
CA GLU A 84 0.12 16.33 12.81
C GLU A 84 -0.64 17.52 12.19
N GLU A 85 -0.40 18.73 12.67
CA GLU A 85 -1.06 19.93 12.11
C GLU A 85 -0.61 20.23 10.68
N GLU A 86 0.49 19.62 10.20
CA GLU A 86 0.99 19.76 8.83
C GLU A 86 0.39 18.74 7.86
N VAL A 87 -0.24 17.67 8.38
CA VAL A 87 -0.89 16.65 7.56
C VAL A 87 -2.12 17.26 6.89
N GLY A 88 -2.20 17.13 5.55
CA GLY A 88 -3.34 17.62 4.78
C GLY A 88 -3.40 19.15 4.61
N ARG A 89 -2.33 19.88 4.95
CA ARG A 89 -2.23 21.29 4.57
C ARG A 89 -2.16 21.44 3.05
N HIS A 90 -2.80 22.48 2.53
CA HIS A 90 -2.84 22.77 1.10
C HIS A 90 -1.45 23.13 0.56
N GLY A 91 -1.13 22.69 -0.66
CA GLY A 91 0.09 23.05 -1.37
C GLY A 91 1.11 21.93 -1.41
N ILE A 92 2.40 22.29 -1.51
CA ILE A 92 3.47 21.31 -1.75
C ILE A 92 3.74 20.41 -0.52
N ALA A 93 3.46 20.90 0.69
CA ALA A 93 3.72 20.17 1.92
C ALA A 93 2.95 18.84 2.02
N SER A 94 1.77 18.74 1.40
CA SER A 94 0.98 17.50 1.36
C SER A 94 1.69 16.36 0.62
N ALA A 95 2.73 16.65 -0.17
CA ALA A 95 3.50 15.63 -0.88
C ALA A 95 4.44 14.83 0.05
N TRP A 96 4.79 15.37 1.22
CA TRP A 96 5.71 14.70 2.15
C TRP A 96 5.18 14.57 3.58
N ALA A 97 4.35 15.48 4.06
CA ALA A 97 3.90 15.55 5.46
C ALA A 97 3.04 14.34 5.85
N GLY A 98 3.67 13.37 6.50
CA GLY A 98 3.08 12.09 6.86
C GLY A 98 2.60 12.00 8.31
N GLY A 99 2.76 13.04 9.13
CA GLY A 99 2.31 13.07 10.52
C GLY A 99 3.23 12.28 11.46
N GLU A 100 2.68 11.79 12.57
CA GLU A 100 3.46 11.05 13.56
C GLU A 100 4.11 9.81 12.93
N ASN A 101 5.43 9.69 13.07
CA ASN A 101 6.25 8.66 12.41
C ASN A 101 6.10 8.60 10.87
N GLY A 102 5.50 9.61 10.24
CA GLY A 102 5.24 9.65 8.80
C GLY A 102 4.20 8.63 8.32
N ARG A 103 3.27 8.22 9.20
CA ARG A 103 2.33 7.11 8.91
C ARG A 103 0.85 7.49 8.84
N SER A 104 0.47 8.68 9.26
CA SER A 104 -0.95 9.05 9.44
C SER A 104 -1.76 8.93 8.15
N VAL A 105 -1.12 9.10 6.99
CA VAL A 105 -1.72 8.85 5.67
C VAL A 105 -1.65 7.38 5.27
N ILE A 106 -0.52 6.70 5.53
CA ILE A 106 -0.35 5.25 5.26
C ILE A 106 -1.43 4.43 5.98
N ASP A 107 -1.67 4.72 7.26
CA ASP A 107 -2.63 4.00 8.10
C ASP A 107 -4.08 4.19 7.63
N LYS A 108 -4.38 5.28 6.91
CA LYS A 108 -5.68 5.50 6.23
C LYS A 108 -5.77 4.76 4.89
N ILE A 109 -4.65 4.62 4.17
CA ILE A 109 -4.61 3.95 2.87
C ILE A 109 -4.75 2.44 3.02
N LEU A 110 -4.10 1.80 4.00
CA LEU A 110 -4.10 0.34 4.12
C LEU A 110 -5.52 -0.29 4.25
N PRO A 111 -6.47 0.27 5.04
CA PRO A 111 -7.85 -0.20 5.05
C PRO A 111 -8.58 -0.01 3.71
N VAL A 112 -8.29 1.07 2.98
CA VAL A 112 -8.86 1.30 1.65
C VAL A 112 -8.30 0.28 0.66
N ALA A 113 -6.98 0.09 0.64
CA ALA A 113 -6.34 -0.93 -0.20
C ALA A 113 -6.94 -2.31 0.02
N ASP A 114 -7.19 -2.69 1.28
CA ASP A 114 -7.82 -3.96 1.60
C ASP A 114 -9.23 -4.12 1.00
N ARG A 115 -10.03 -3.05 0.98
CA ARG A 115 -11.35 -3.06 0.33
C ARG A 115 -11.28 -3.15 -1.19
N LEU A 116 -10.29 -2.51 -1.82
CA LEU A 116 -10.25 -2.30 -3.27
C LEU A 116 -9.47 -3.35 -4.06
N LEU A 117 -8.35 -3.88 -3.53
CA LEU A 117 -7.50 -4.84 -4.25
C LEU A 117 -8.33 -6.00 -4.82
N SER A 118 -8.01 -6.67 -5.91
CA SER A 118 -8.70 -7.93 -6.27
C SER A 118 -8.14 -9.10 -5.46
N ASP A 119 -8.67 -10.31 -5.65
CA ASP A 119 -8.14 -11.50 -4.96
C ASP A 119 -6.74 -11.88 -5.45
N LYS A 120 -6.39 -11.42 -6.66
CA LYS A 120 -5.06 -11.51 -7.26
C LYS A 120 -4.28 -10.20 -7.10
N GLY A 121 -4.85 -9.23 -6.39
CA GLY A 121 -4.40 -7.86 -6.36
C GLY A 121 -3.08 -7.68 -5.60
N TRP A 122 -2.22 -6.81 -6.12
CA TRP A 122 -0.97 -6.42 -5.48
C TRP A 122 -1.00 -4.95 -5.07
N LEU A 123 -0.51 -4.67 -3.87
CA LEU A 123 -0.20 -3.32 -3.41
C LEU A 123 1.32 -3.13 -3.37
N TYR A 124 1.78 -2.05 -3.98
CA TYR A 124 3.14 -1.54 -3.89
C TYR A 124 3.13 -0.24 -3.10
N LEU A 125 3.85 -0.21 -1.98
CA LEU A 125 3.89 0.92 -1.05
C LEU A 125 5.34 1.36 -0.81
N VAL A 126 5.62 2.65 -0.99
CA VAL A 126 6.90 3.25 -0.61
C VAL A 126 6.89 3.63 0.87
N THR A 127 7.98 3.34 1.58
CA THR A 127 8.14 3.64 3.01
C THR A 127 9.58 3.98 3.37
N LEU A 128 9.81 4.84 4.35
CA LEU A 128 11.07 5.00 5.06
C LEU A 128 11.23 4.00 6.21
N THR A 129 12.46 3.77 6.68
CA THR A 129 12.71 3.01 7.93
C THR A 129 11.92 3.56 9.12
N THR A 130 11.78 4.89 9.21
CA THR A 130 11.06 5.59 10.29
C THR A 130 9.57 5.26 10.31
N ASN A 131 8.99 4.83 9.18
CA ASN A 131 7.59 4.37 9.14
C ASN A 131 7.43 2.96 9.74
N ASN A 132 8.51 2.30 10.16
CA ASN A 132 8.53 0.92 10.66
C ASN A 132 7.81 -0.06 9.70
N PRO A 133 8.42 -0.39 8.55
CA PRO A 133 7.81 -1.26 7.54
C PRO A 133 7.44 -2.65 8.08
N LEU A 134 8.15 -3.16 9.09
CA LEU A 134 7.83 -4.44 9.72
C LEU A 134 6.44 -4.41 10.39
N GLU A 135 6.11 -3.32 11.09
CA GLU A 135 4.80 -3.16 11.72
C GLU A 135 3.68 -3.14 10.66
N LEU A 136 3.88 -2.42 9.55
CA LEU A 136 2.93 -2.39 8.44
C LEU A 136 2.71 -3.79 7.84
N CYS A 137 3.79 -4.56 7.70
CA CYS A 137 3.73 -5.97 7.29
C CYS A 137 2.92 -6.83 8.27
N LEU A 138 3.13 -6.68 9.58
CA LEU A 138 2.38 -7.41 10.60
C LEU A 138 0.89 -7.03 10.61
N GLN A 139 0.57 -5.74 10.45
CA GLN A 139 -0.80 -5.25 10.36
C GLN A 139 -1.54 -5.84 9.15
N MET A 140 -0.90 -5.86 7.98
CA MET A 140 -1.48 -6.44 6.78
C MET A 140 -1.56 -7.97 6.86
N ARG A 141 -0.62 -8.64 7.55
CA ARG A 141 -0.69 -10.08 7.80
C ARG A 141 -1.94 -10.49 8.57
N LYS A 142 -2.33 -9.70 9.59
CA LYS A 142 -3.60 -9.91 10.33
C LYS A 142 -4.85 -9.81 9.44
N LYS A 143 -4.74 -9.20 8.26
CA LYS A 143 -5.79 -9.11 7.23
C LYS A 143 -5.64 -10.15 6.11
N GLY A 144 -4.73 -11.12 6.28
CA GLY A 144 -4.51 -12.20 5.31
C GLY A 144 -3.60 -11.85 4.15
N TYR A 145 -2.69 -10.89 4.34
CA TYR A 145 -1.70 -10.54 3.31
C TYR A 145 -0.33 -11.11 3.64
N ALA A 146 0.29 -11.74 2.66
CA ALA A 146 1.72 -11.89 2.64
C ALA A 146 2.39 -10.57 2.19
N SER A 147 3.65 -10.39 2.58
CA SER A 147 4.40 -9.17 2.28
C SER A 147 5.87 -9.45 2.01
N ARG A 148 6.51 -8.56 1.24
CA ARG A 148 7.95 -8.62 0.95
C ARG A 148 8.48 -7.23 0.61
N ILE A 149 9.66 -6.87 1.14
CA ILE A 149 10.45 -5.74 0.63
C ILE A 149 11.05 -6.18 -0.72
N ILE A 150 10.61 -5.57 -1.82
CA ILE A 150 11.09 -5.92 -3.17
C ILE A 150 12.28 -5.07 -3.61
N LEU A 151 12.44 -3.90 -3.01
CA LEU A 151 13.54 -2.98 -3.29
C LEU A 151 13.85 -2.19 -2.02
N GLN A 152 15.13 -2.00 -1.78
CA GLN A 152 15.63 -1.10 -0.74
C GLN A 152 16.71 -0.21 -1.36
N ARG A 153 16.65 1.09 -1.05
CA ARG A 153 17.66 2.07 -1.42
C ARG A 153 17.95 2.93 -0.19
N SER A 154 19.22 3.01 0.17
CA SER A 154 19.66 3.81 1.31
C SER A 154 20.63 4.88 0.83
N THR A 155 20.44 6.08 1.34
CA THR A 155 21.36 7.20 1.32
C THR A 155 21.89 7.40 2.74
N GLU A 156 22.76 8.40 2.97
CA GLU A 156 23.22 8.72 4.33
C GLU A 156 22.08 9.19 5.25
N GLU A 157 21.05 9.81 4.67
CA GLU A 157 19.98 10.49 5.40
C GLU A 157 18.70 9.65 5.48
N GLU A 158 18.45 8.82 4.47
CA GLU A 158 17.18 8.09 4.33
C GLU A 158 17.37 6.66 3.81
N SER A 159 16.57 5.73 4.33
CA SER A 159 16.46 4.37 3.79
C SER A 159 15.04 4.10 3.34
N LEU A 160 14.86 4.12 2.04
CA LEU A 160 13.61 3.89 1.31
C LEU A 160 13.44 2.39 1.02
N HIS A 161 12.21 1.92 1.19
CA HIS A 161 11.79 0.56 0.90
C HIS A 161 10.56 0.60 0.01
N VAL A 162 10.47 -0.34 -0.93
CA VAL A 162 9.23 -0.65 -1.63
C VAL A 162 8.71 -1.97 -1.08
N LEU A 163 7.56 -1.92 -0.42
CA LEU A 163 6.84 -3.08 0.08
C LEU A 163 5.88 -3.57 -0.99
N LYS A 164 5.83 -4.88 -1.22
CA LYS A 164 4.78 -5.56 -1.97
C LYS A 164 3.91 -6.34 -1.00
N PHE A 165 2.59 -6.17 -1.11
CA PHE A 165 1.58 -6.96 -0.43
C PHE A 165 0.71 -7.71 -1.43
N TRP A 166 0.30 -8.93 -1.09
CA TRP A 166 -0.65 -9.72 -1.87
C TRP A 166 -1.46 -10.63 -0.93
N ARG A 167 -2.68 -10.97 -1.32
CA ARG A 167 -3.47 -11.94 -0.55
C ARG A 167 -2.83 -13.32 -0.66
N ASP A 168 -2.70 -13.99 0.47
CA ASP A 168 -2.16 -15.33 0.56
C ASP A 168 -3.12 -16.21 1.37
N LEU A 169 -3.53 -17.33 0.78
CA LEU A 169 -4.60 -18.15 1.34
C LEU A 169 -4.15 -18.85 2.62
N ASP A 170 -2.87 -19.23 2.71
CA ASP A 170 -2.29 -19.83 3.91
C ASP A 170 -2.26 -18.79 5.05
N THR A 171 -1.84 -17.56 4.75
CA THR A 171 -1.88 -16.45 5.71
C THR A 171 -3.32 -16.09 6.15
N LEU A 172 -4.32 -16.20 5.27
CA LEU A 172 -5.73 -15.98 5.61
C LEU A 172 -6.26 -17.03 6.58
N LEU A 173 -5.87 -18.30 6.42
CA LEU A 173 -6.26 -19.38 7.32
C LEU A 173 -5.66 -19.16 8.72
N GLU A 174 -4.36 -18.85 8.79
CA GLU A 174 -3.69 -18.52 10.06
C GLU A 174 -4.36 -17.32 10.76
N ALA A 175 -4.67 -16.26 10.01
CA ALA A 175 -5.33 -15.08 10.57
C ALA A 175 -6.73 -15.42 11.13
N ASN A 176 -7.51 -16.22 10.41
CA ASN A 176 -8.84 -16.64 10.85
C ASN A 176 -8.80 -17.54 12.10
N GLU A 177 -7.82 -18.45 12.18
CA GLU A 177 -7.60 -19.29 13.36
C GLU A 177 -7.22 -18.46 14.59
N CYS A 178 -6.28 -17.51 14.46
CA CYS A 178 -5.92 -16.59 15.55
C CYS A 178 -7.13 -15.75 16.02
N MET A 179 -7.95 -15.27 15.08
CA MET A 179 -9.14 -14.49 15.40
C MET A 179 -10.25 -15.33 16.05
N ALA A 180 -10.37 -16.60 15.67
CA ALA A 180 -11.27 -17.55 16.32
C ALA A 180 -10.83 -17.85 17.76
N LEU A 181 -9.54 -18.13 17.98
CA LEU A 181 -8.96 -18.38 19.31
C LEU A 181 -9.19 -17.21 20.27
N ASN A 182 -8.92 -15.98 19.84
CA ASN A 182 -9.14 -14.77 20.64
C ASN A 182 -10.62 -14.52 20.98
N LYS A 183 -11.57 -14.95 20.14
CA LYS A 183 -13.01 -14.88 20.45
C LYS A 183 -13.40 -15.91 21.52
N THR A 184 -12.80 -17.09 21.51
CA THR A 184 -13.00 -18.12 22.55
C THR A 184 -12.35 -17.75 23.88
N GLU A 185 -11.16 -17.14 23.89
CA GLU A 185 -10.47 -16.71 25.12
C GLU A 185 -11.17 -15.53 25.82
N ASN A 186 -11.77 -14.61 25.06
CA ASN A 186 -12.65 -13.57 25.64
C ASN A 186 -13.98 -14.11 26.20
N GLY A 187 -14.26 -15.42 26.02
CA GLY A 187 -15.41 -16.13 26.62
C GLY A 187 -15.06 -16.99 27.84
N LEU A 188 -13.78 -17.20 28.14
CA LEU A 188 -13.31 -17.93 29.31
C LEU A 188 -12.05 -17.26 29.87
N ALA A 189 -12.24 -16.41 30.89
CA ALA A 189 -11.12 -16.04 31.75
C ALA A 189 -10.69 -17.26 32.57
N THR A 190 -9.48 -17.77 32.33
CA THR A 190 -8.45 -18.03 33.37
C THR A 190 -7.14 -18.57 32.78
N GLU A 191 -6.06 -17.92 33.24
CA GLU A 191 -4.68 -18.37 33.48
C GLU A 191 -3.69 -18.64 32.32
N SER A 192 -2.57 -17.95 32.48
CA SER A 192 -1.45 -17.71 31.58
C SER A 192 -0.43 -18.85 31.50
N THR A 193 0.15 -19.04 30.31
CA THR A 193 1.56 -19.46 30.15
C THR A 193 2.26 -18.61 29.08
N PRO A 194 3.54 -18.25 29.27
CA PRO A 194 4.23 -17.31 28.37
C PRO A 194 4.73 -18.02 27.10
N PHE A 195 4.32 -17.52 25.93
CA PHE A 195 4.85 -17.94 24.63
C PHE A 195 6.28 -17.42 24.42
N SER A 196 7.18 -18.32 23.99
CA SER A 196 8.58 -18.02 23.61
C SER A 196 8.67 -17.62 22.14
N PRO A 197 9.27 -16.46 21.77
CA PRO A 197 9.29 -15.98 20.39
C PRO A 197 10.62 -16.32 19.70
N PHE A 198 10.97 -17.59 19.54
CA PHE A 198 12.11 -17.97 18.67
C PHE A 198 11.91 -19.35 18.06
N SER A 199 11.26 -19.40 16.89
CA SER A 199 11.43 -20.45 15.88
C SER A 199 10.67 -20.01 14.64
N ILE A 200 11.38 -19.67 13.56
CA ILE A 200 11.05 -19.91 12.13
C ILE A 200 12.13 -19.15 11.34
N TRP A 201 13.35 -19.71 11.37
CA TRP A 201 14.28 -19.66 10.26
C TRP A 201 14.73 -21.10 10.11
N LYS A 202 14.09 -21.87 9.23
CA LYS A 202 14.66 -23.08 8.65
C LYS A 202 13.77 -23.57 7.50
N HIS A 203 14.39 -23.55 6.32
CA HIS A 203 14.20 -24.44 5.17
C HIS A 203 13.15 -24.07 4.11
N GLY A 204 13.68 -23.74 2.94
CA GLY A 204 12.95 -23.65 1.68
C GLY A 204 13.88 -23.45 0.47
N LYS A 205 15.02 -24.15 0.40
CA LYS A 205 15.67 -24.40 -0.91
C LYS A 205 14.73 -25.33 -1.69
N ARG A 206 14.22 -24.88 -2.83
CA ARG A 206 13.74 -25.79 -3.88
C ARG A 206 14.46 -25.46 -5.17
N ASN A 207 14.96 -26.53 -5.77
CA ASN A 207 15.87 -26.57 -6.90
C ASN A 207 15.17 -26.08 -8.18
N PHE A 208 15.96 -25.44 -9.03
CA PHE A 208 15.72 -25.37 -10.45
C PHE A 208 16.16 -26.70 -11.06
N ASP A 209 15.25 -27.35 -11.77
CA ASP A 209 15.52 -28.14 -12.97
C ASP A 209 14.55 -27.66 -14.05
#